data_AF-A0A7J7HVD1-F1
#
_entry.id   AF-A0A7J7HVD1-F1
#
_cell.length_a   1.000
_cell.length_b   1.000
_cell.length_c   1.000
_cell.angle_alpha   90.00
_cell.angle_beta   90.00
_cell.angle_gamma   90.00
#
_symmetry.space_group_name_H-M   'P 1'
#
loop_
_entity.id
_entity.type
_entity.pdbx_description
1 polymer ?
#
loop_
_entity_poly.entity_id
_entity_poly.type
_entity_poly.pdbx_seq_one_letter_code
_entity_poly.pdbx_strand_id
1 'polypeptide(L)'
;MVAKAEQERRVAIISAEGMCDNCSFSSEAKEMDVSGHTKVMLSLLQDMQENDQRITMLQLVDKMKVKHKDAGPEIQRDELEQLVIQLIVDRVLKEEFQHTAYSTNSYVTIGPLAKQVLQGCRCSFYCRTLDSAMDSKDHSAGYRAS
;
A
#
# COMPACT_ATOMS: atom_id res chain seq x y z
N MET A 1 37.88 -18.97 -16.39
CA MET A 1 37.96 -17.71 -15.61
C MET A 1 37.43 -16.58 -16.48
N VAL A 2 36.12 -16.31 -16.46
CA VAL A 2 35.56 -14.96 -16.65
C VAL A 2 34.27 -14.97 -15.83
N ALA A 3 34.41 -14.64 -14.55
CA ALA A 3 33.29 -14.45 -13.65
C ALA A 3 33.05 -12.94 -13.50
N LYS A 4 31.76 -12.57 -13.48
CA LYS A 4 31.19 -11.27 -13.12
C LYS A 4 31.35 -10.13 -14.13
N ALA A 5 30.37 -10.03 -15.02
CA ALA A 5 29.98 -8.77 -15.64
C ALA A 5 28.47 -8.59 -15.47
N GLU A 6 28.01 -8.48 -14.22
CA GLU A 6 26.62 -8.12 -13.94
C GLU A 6 26.51 -7.55 -12.52
N GLN A 7 27.02 -6.35 -12.30
CA GLN A 7 26.67 -5.56 -11.11
C GLN A 7 27.13 -4.11 -11.29
N GLU A 8 26.29 -3.24 -11.84
CA GLU A 8 26.32 -1.79 -11.58
C GLU A 8 25.16 -1.09 -12.30
N ARG A 9 23.93 -1.35 -11.82
CA ARG A 9 22.81 -0.42 -12.02
C ARG A 9 22.60 0.38 -10.73
N ARG A 10 23.66 1.03 -10.25
CA ARG A 10 23.52 2.08 -9.23
C ARG A 10 22.95 3.30 -9.94
N VAL A 11 21.64 3.48 -9.86
CA VAL A 11 21.02 4.78 -10.13
C VAL A 11 21.76 5.77 -9.24
N ALA A 12 22.43 6.75 -9.84
CA ALA A 12 23.03 7.85 -9.10
C ALA A 12 21.89 8.54 -8.33
N ILE A 13 21.81 8.31 -7.02
CA ILE A 13 20.99 9.12 -6.13
C ILE A 13 21.67 10.48 -6.15
N ILE A 14 21.17 11.37 -7.00
CA ILE A 14 21.60 12.75 -7.08
C ILE A 14 21.40 13.33 -5.68
N SER A 15 22.50 13.77 -5.09
CA SER A 15 22.58 14.43 -3.79
C SER A 15 21.71 15.69 -3.80
N ALA A 16 20.43 15.53 -3.49
CA ALA A 16 19.54 16.61 -3.11
C ALA A 16 19.64 16.76 -1.59
N GLU A 17 20.68 17.44 -1.11
CA GLU A 17 20.83 17.75 0.31
C GLU A 17 19.68 18.69 0.75
N GLY A 18 18.59 18.11 1.26
CA GLY A 18 17.47 18.85 1.86
C GLY A 18 16.53 19.59 0.90
N MET A 19 16.58 19.35 -0.42
CA MET A 19 15.68 20.00 -1.39
C MET A 19 14.36 19.24 -1.64
N CYS A 20 14.23 18.02 -1.13
CA CYS A 20 12.98 17.27 -1.17
C CYS A 20 12.65 16.67 0.19
N ASP A 21 11.36 16.47 0.43
CA ASP A 21 10.80 15.77 1.58
C ASP A 21 11.51 14.45 1.88
N ASN A 22 11.75 13.60 0.88
CA ASN A 22 12.40 12.31 1.10
C ASN A 22 13.88 12.41 1.54
N CYS A 23 14.59 13.49 1.18
CA CYS A 23 15.97 13.72 1.63
C CYS A 23 16.04 14.45 2.97
N SER A 24 15.02 15.25 3.29
CA SER A 24 14.90 15.98 4.56
C SER A 24 14.44 15.10 5.71
N PHE A 25 13.71 14.01 5.43
CA PHE A 25 13.26 13.05 6.44
C PHE A 25 14.08 11.75 6.38
N SER A 26 14.87 11.48 7.42
CA SER A 26 15.48 10.17 7.64
C SER A 26 14.44 9.22 8.26
N SER A 27 13.39 8.86 7.52
CA SER A 27 12.49 7.77 7.94
C SER A 27 13.04 6.44 7.42
N GLU A 28 13.29 5.50 8.33
CA GLU A 28 13.64 4.14 7.94
C GLU A 28 12.38 3.43 7.44
N ALA A 29 12.41 2.96 6.20
CA ALA A 29 11.33 2.15 5.65
C ALA A 29 11.39 0.75 6.28
N LYS A 30 10.36 0.39 7.03
CA LYS A 30 10.26 -0.94 7.65
C LYS A 30 9.57 -1.89 6.69
N GLU A 31 10.24 -3.00 6.38
CA GLU A 31 9.62 -4.10 5.65
C GLU A 31 8.68 -4.89 6.57
N MET A 32 7.43 -5.02 6.15
CA MET A 32 6.38 -5.77 6.82
C MET A 32 5.86 -6.86 5.90
N ASP A 33 5.71 -8.07 6.42
CA ASP A 33 5.09 -9.17 5.70
C ASP A 33 3.57 -9.00 5.70
N VAL A 34 3.01 -8.69 4.54
CA VAL A 34 1.58 -8.47 4.33
C VAL A 34 0.90 -9.65 3.64
N SER A 35 1.61 -10.77 3.47
CA SER A 35 1.09 -11.94 2.75
C SER A 35 -0.25 -12.44 3.32
N GLY A 36 -0.45 -12.35 4.65
CA GLY A 36 -1.72 -12.68 5.29
C GLY A 36 -2.86 -11.75 4.85
N HIS A 37 -2.63 -10.43 4.94
CA HIS A 37 -3.57 -9.40 4.51
C HIS A 37 -3.93 -9.53 3.03
N THR A 38 -2.93 -9.72 2.17
CA THR A 38 -3.14 -9.90 0.73
C THR A 38 -3.99 -11.13 0.44
N LYS A 39 -3.76 -12.26 1.13
CA LYS A 39 -4.59 -13.47 0.96
C LYS A 39 -6.05 -13.23 1.33
N VAL A 40 -6.32 -12.54 2.45
CA VAL A 40 -7.70 -12.23 2.87
C VAL A 40 -8.37 -11.30 1.86
N MET A 41 -7.65 -10.29 1.34
CA MET A 41 -8.16 -9.39 0.31
C MET A 41 -8.48 -10.12 -0.99
N LEU A 42 -7.62 -11.06 -1.40
CA LEU A 42 -7.85 -11.90 -2.58
C LEU A 42 -9.07 -12.81 -2.39
N SER A 43 -9.21 -13.47 -1.24
CA SER A 43 -10.39 -14.28 -0.93
C SER A 43 -11.67 -13.45 -0.95
N LEU A 44 -11.64 -12.24 -0.38
CA LEU A 44 -12.79 -11.34 -0.43
C LEU A 44 -13.15 -10.94 -1.86
N LEU A 45 -12.17 -10.59 -2.69
CA LEU A 45 -12.40 -10.25 -4.08
C LEU A 45 -12.96 -11.44 -4.87
N GLN A 46 -12.49 -12.65 -4.57
CA GLN A 46 -13.01 -13.87 -5.17
C GLN A 46 -14.48 -14.10 -4.79
N ASP A 47 -14.82 -14.00 -3.50
CA ASP A 47 -16.20 -14.12 -3.01
C ASP A 47 -17.13 -13.11 -3.73
N MET A 48 -16.68 -11.86 -3.89
CA MET A 48 -17.49 -10.83 -4.56
C MET A 48 -17.65 -11.11 -6.05
N GLN A 49 -16.59 -11.59 -6.72
CA GLN A 49 -16.64 -11.94 -8.13
C GLN A 49 -17.57 -13.13 -8.39
N GLU A 50 -17.56 -14.15 -7.51
CA GLU A 50 -18.47 -15.31 -7.58
C GLU A 50 -19.95 -14.92 -7.38
N ASN A 51 -20.21 -13.80 -6.70
CA ASN A 51 -21.54 -13.23 -6.50
C ASN A 51 -21.89 -12.13 -7.53
N ASP A 52 -21.11 -11.97 -8.62
CA ASP A 52 -21.27 -10.90 -9.62
C ASP A 52 -21.28 -9.47 -9.03
N GLN A 53 -20.64 -9.28 -7.86
CA GLN A 53 -20.51 -8.00 -7.19
C GLN A 53 -19.19 -7.32 -7.53
N ARG A 54 -19.27 -6.04 -7.90
CA ARG A 54 -18.11 -5.18 -8.09
C ARG A 54 -17.87 -4.34 -6.84
N ILE A 55 -16.61 -4.22 -6.43
CA ILE A 55 -16.24 -3.41 -5.28
C ILE A 55 -15.24 -2.32 -5.66
N THR A 56 -15.38 -1.15 -5.06
CA THR A 56 -14.40 -0.05 -5.18
C THR A 56 -13.25 -0.24 -4.19
N MET A 57 -12.16 0.51 -4.38
CA MET A 57 -11.03 0.57 -3.43
C MET A 57 -11.51 0.84 -2.00
N LEU A 58 -12.40 1.82 -1.85
CA LEU A 58 -12.97 2.20 -0.56
C LEU A 58 -13.74 1.05 0.10
N GLN A 59 -14.59 0.37 -0.67
CA GLN A 59 -15.37 -0.76 -0.17
C GLN A 59 -14.50 -1.97 0.22
N LEU A 60 -13.39 -2.18 -0.48
CA LEU A 60 -12.41 -3.22 -0.16
C LEU A 60 -11.74 -2.93 1.21
N VAL A 61 -11.29 -1.70 1.43
CA VAL A 61 -10.69 -1.25 2.70
C VAL A 61 -11.69 -1.39 3.86
N ASP A 62 -12.94 -0.95 3.66
CA ASP A 62 -13.99 -1.03 4.68
C ASP A 62 -14.33 -2.48 5.05
N LYS A 63 -14.47 -3.38 4.06
CA LYS A 63 -14.75 -4.81 4.29
C LYS A 63 -13.58 -5.51 4.97
N MET A 64 -12.33 -5.14 4.65
CA MET A 64 -11.15 -5.73 5.27
C MET A 64 -11.06 -5.35 6.75
N LYS A 65 -11.38 -4.10 7.12
CA LYS A 65 -11.45 -3.66 8.52
C LYS A 65 -12.45 -4.46 9.36
N VAL A 66 -13.54 -4.94 8.76
CA VAL A 66 -14.55 -5.76 9.44
C VAL A 66 -14.11 -7.23 9.58
N LYS A 67 -13.43 -7.79 8.57
CA LYS A 67 -12.89 -9.17 8.60
C LYS A 67 -11.58 -9.31 9.39
N HIS A 68 -11.01 -8.22 9.90
CA HIS A 68 -9.68 -8.17 10.51
C HIS A 68 -9.52 -8.87 11.88
N LYS A 69 -10.59 -9.46 12.44
CA LYS A 69 -10.49 -10.13 13.75
C LYS A 69 -9.54 -11.35 13.76
N ASP A 70 -9.20 -11.90 12.59
CA ASP A 70 -8.45 -13.16 12.48
C ASP A 70 -7.15 -13.09 11.66
N ALA A 71 -6.75 -11.91 11.14
CA ALA A 71 -5.75 -11.81 10.06
C ALA A 71 -4.35 -11.30 10.43
N GLY A 72 -4.11 -10.83 11.67
CA GLY A 72 -2.80 -10.36 12.11
C GLY A 72 -2.83 -9.04 12.89
N PRO A 73 -1.68 -8.34 13.03
CA PRO A 73 -1.59 -7.08 13.76
C PRO A 73 -2.51 -6.01 13.14
N GLU A 74 -3.06 -5.15 14.00
CA GLU A 74 -3.99 -4.10 13.60
C GLU A 74 -3.27 -3.07 12.71
N ILE A 75 -3.56 -3.10 11.42
CA ILE A 75 -3.06 -2.15 10.42
C ILE A 75 -3.99 -0.93 10.41
N GLN A 76 -3.42 0.27 10.41
CA GLN A 76 -4.21 1.49 10.33
C GLN A 76 -4.90 1.60 8.98
N ARG A 77 -6.01 2.35 8.93
CA ARG A 77 -6.76 2.54 7.68
C ARG A 77 -5.87 3.10 6.56
N ASP A 78 -5.02 4.07 6.88
CA ASP A 78 -4.14 4.72 5.92
C ASP A 78 -3.10 3.73 5.35
N GLU A 79 -2.54 2.86 6.21
CA GLU A 79 -1.63 1.81 5.79
C GLU A 79 -2.33 0.77 4.90
N LEU A 80 -3.60 0.47 5.18
CA LEU A 80 -4.40 -0.44 4.36
C LEU A 80 -4.68 0.16 2.98
N GLU A 81 -4.98 1.46 2.89
CA GLU A 81 -5.13 2.18 1.63
C GLU A 81 -3.82 2.14 0.81
N GLN A 82 -2.69 2.43 1.46
CA GLN A 82 -1.36 2.32 0.84
C GLN A 82 -1.05 0.89 0.38
N LEU A 83 -1.43 -0.13 1.17
CA LEU A 83 -1.27 -1.52 0.80
C LEU A 83 -2.06 -1.85 -0.47
N VAL A 84 -3.32 -1.40 -0.58
CA VAL A 84 -4.12 -1.67 -1.78
C VAL A 84 -3.47 -1.03 -3.03
N ILE A 85 -2.97 0.20 -2.90
CA ILE A 85 -2.26 0.90 -3.98
C ILE A 85 -1.02 0.11 -4.40
N GLN A 86 -0.20 -0.32 -3.44
CA GLN A 86 1.00 -1.11 -3.71
C GLN A 86 0.66 -2.41 -4.44
N LEU A 87 -0.40 -3.12 -4.03
CA LEU A 87 -0.85 -4.35 -4.68
C LEU A 87 -1.33 -4.13 -6.12
N ILE A 88 -1.87 -2.95 -6.44
CA ILE A 88 -2.24 -2.57 -7.82
C ILE A 88 -0.97 -2.31 -8.66
N VAL A 89 -0.01 -1.57 -8.10
CA VAL A 89 1.28 -1.31 -8.75
C VAL A 89 2.01 -2.62 -9.05
N ASP A 90 2.01 -3.54 -8.08
CA ASP A 90 2.60 -4.88 -8.18
C ASP A 90 1.78 -5.86 -9.02
N ARG A 91 0.68 -5.41 -9.65
CA ARG A 91 -0.20 -6.23 -10.53
C ARG A 91 -0.80 -7.47 -9.85
N VAL A 92 -0.80 -7.51 -8.53
CA VAL A 92 -1.55 -8.50 -7.74
C VAL A 92 -3.04 -8.19 -7.81
N LEU A 93 -3.38 -6.90 -7.78
CA LEU A 93 -4.72 -6.38 -8.03
C LEU A 93 -4.76 -5.62 -9.36
N LYS A 94 -5.95 -5.48 -9.92
CA LYS A 94 -6.20 -4.75 -11.17
C LYS A 94 -7.43 -3.86 -11.03
N GLU A 95 -7.35 -2.67 -11.58
CA GLU A 95 -8.51 -1.79 -11.74
C GLU A 95 -9.29 -2.11 -13.02
N GLU A 96 -10.62 -2.12 -12.91
CA GLU A 96 -11.55 -2.21 -14.04
C GLU A 96 -12.42 -0.97 -14.08
N PHE A 97 -12.47 -0.35 -15.25
CA PHE A 97 -13.21 0.89 -15.46
C PHE A 97 -14.55 0.61 -16.10
N GLN A 98 -15.60 1.21 -15.54
CA GLN A 98 -16.93 1.22 -16.12
C GLN A 98 -17.28 2.64 -16.54
N HIS A 99 -17.46 2.82 -17.84
CA HIS A 99 -17.89 4.09 -18.40
C HIS A 99 -19.42 4.17 -18.40
N THR A 100 -19.93 5.26 -17.86
CA THR A 100 -21.35 5.64 -17.90
C THR A 100 -21.46 7.00 -18.58
N ALA A 101 -22.69 7.47 -18.85
CA ALA A 101 -22.91 8.74 -19.54
C ALA A 101 -22.31 9.97 -18.84
N TYR A 102 -22.08 9.92 -17.51
CA TYR A 102 -21.65 11.06 -16.70
C TYR A 102 -20.40 10.80 -15.85
N SER A 103 -19.88 9.56 -15.83
CA SER A 103 -18.76 9.19 -14.96
C SER A 103 -18.01 7.96 -15.48
N THR A 104 -16.72 7.90 -15.15
CA THR A 104 -15.91 6.68 -15.25
C THR A 104 -15.66 6.16 -13.85
N ASN A 105 -16.29 5.02 -13.51
CA ASN A 105 -16.16 4.40 -12.20
C ASN A 105 -15.02 3.38 -12.21
N SER A 106 -14.19 3.34 -11.17
CA SER A 106 -13.15 2.32 -10.99
C SER A 106 -13.54 1.28 -9.96
N TYR A 107 -13.33 0.01 -10.32
CA TYR A 107 -13.55 -1.15 -9.47
C TYR A 107 -12.25 -1.96 -9.35
N VAL A 108 -12.11 -2.72 -8.27
CA VAL A 108 -10.92 -3.54 -8.02
C VAL A 108 -11.25 -4.99 -8.29
N THR A 109 -10.33 -5.67 -8.97
CA THR A 109 -10.44 -7.09 -9.32
C THR A 109 -9.10 -7.80 -9.10
N ILE A 110 -9.14 -9.13 -9.19
CA ILE A 110 -7.97 -9.98 -9.07
C ILE A 110 -7.04 -9.75 -10.27
N GLY A 111 -5.78 -9.40 -10.00
CA GLY A 111 -4.75 -9.18 -11.01
C GLY A 111 -4.08 -10.47 -11.48
N PRO A 112 -3.29 -10.41 -12.56
CA PRO A 112 -2.62 -11.58 -13.13
C PRO A 112 -1.62 -12.25 -12.17
N LEU A 113 -1.00 -11.48 -11.27
CA LEU A 113 0.00 -12.00 -10.33
C LEU A 113 -0.60 -12.53 -9.02
N ALA A 114 -1.92 -12.43 -8.83
CA ALA A 114 -2.59 -12.93 -7.62
C ALA A 114 -2.34 -14.43 -7.37
N LYS A 115 -2.27 -15.24 -8.44
CA LYS A 115 -1.99 -16.68 -8.32
C LYS A 115 -0.62 -16.97 -7.70
N GLN A 116 0.37 -16.12 -7.95
CA GLN A 116 1.72 -16.30 -7.39
C GLN A 116 1.73 -16.06 -5.88
N VAL A 117 0.97 -15.07 -5.41
CA VAL A 117 0.80 -14.79 -3.98
C VAL A 117 0.08 -15.94 -3.27
N LEU A 118 -0.95 -16.51 -3.90
CA LEU A 118 -1.66 -17.68 -3.36
C LEU A 118 -0.76 -18.93 -3.30
N GLN A 119 0.16 -19.09 -4.25
CA GLN A 119 1.13 -20.18 -4.31
C GLN A 119 2.30 -20.05 -3.32
N GLY A 120 2.37 -18.95 -2.55
CA GLY A 120 3.33 -18.78 -1.47
C GLY A 120 4.44 -17.77 -1.73
N CYS A 121 4.37 -16.96 -2.80
CA CYS A 121 5.23 -15.78 -2.91
C CYS A 121 4.93 -14.82 -1.76
N ARG A 122 5.98 -14.37 -1.07
CA ARG A 122 5.88 -13.39 0.01
C ARG A 122 5.60 -12.02 -0.58
N CYS A 123 4.59 -11.34 -0.04
CA CYS A 123 4.33 -9.94 -0.32
C CYS A 123 4.98 -9.09 0.78
N SER A 124 6.02 -8.36 0.40
CA SER A 124 6.69 -7.40 1.27
C SER A 124 6.11 -6.02 1.04
N PHE A 125 5.63 -5.39 2.12
CA PHE A 125 5.18 -4.01 2.10
C PHE A 125 6.17 -3.15 2.89
N TYR A 126 6.60 -2.04 2.32
CA TYR A 126 7.46 -1.08 3.00
C TYR A 126 6.58 -0.03 3.67
N CYS A 127 6.29 -0.23 4.96
CA CYS A 127 5.67 0.82 5.73
C CYS A 127 6.75 1.82 6.10
N ARG A 128 6.64 3.04 5.56
CA ARG A 128 7.26 4.19 6.19
C ARG A 128 6.36 4.57 7.34
N THR A 129 6.63 4.04 8.52
CA THR A 129 6.07 4.62 9.73
C THR A 129 6.54 6.05 9.78
N LEU A 130 5.65 6.98 9.42
CA LEU A 130 5.68 8.29 10.04
C LEU A 130 5.41 7.95 11.50
N ASP A 131 6.47 7.92 12.32
CA ASP A 131 6.33 7.88 13.76
C ASP A 131 5.39 9.03 14.11
N SER A 132 4.12 8.68 14.27
CA SER A 132 3.06 9.58 14.66
C SER A 132 3.16 9.74 16.17
N ALA A 133 4.37 10.03 16.66
CA ALA A 133 4.60 10.64 17.94
C ALA A 133 4.46 12.15 17.76
N MET A 134 3.26 12.61 17.36
CA MET A 134 2.75 13.85 17.91
C MET A 134 2.35 13.53 19.35
N ASP A 135 3.34 13.40 20.23
CA ASP A 135 3.09 13.58 21.65
C ASP A 135 2.55 14.99 21.81
N SER A 136 1.29 15.08 22.22
CA SER A 136 0.65 16.33 22.58
C SER A 136 1.34 16.87 23.82
N LYS A 137 2.38 17.71 23.66
CA LYS A 137 2.83 18.69 24.65
C LYS A 137 3.75 19.75 24.07
N ASP A 138 3.44 20.97 24.48
CA ASP A 138 4.24 22.21 24.41
C ASP A 138 4.46 22.87 23.05
N HIS A 139 3.63 23.88 22.77
CA HIS A 139 4.12 25.27 22.68
C HIS A 139 2.97 26.27 22.76
N SER A 140 2.70 26.74 23.98
CA SER A 140 2.16 28.08 24.19
C SER A 140 3.24 29.09 23.79
N ALA A 141 3.14 29.67 22.59
CA ALA A 141 3.87 30.87 22.23
C ALA A 141 2.92 31.83 21.51
N GLY A 142 2.67 32.96 22.15
CA GLY A 142 1.64 33.93 21.77
C GLY A 142 1.90 34.60 20.44
N TYR A 143 0.83 34.75 19.65
CA TYR A 143 0.76 35.69 18.55
C TYR A 143 0.57 37.10 19.12
N ARG A 144 1.63 37.92 19.05
CA ARG A 144 1.52 39.38 19.15
C ARG A 144 1.47 39.91 17.70
N ALA A 145 0.28 40.31 17.26
CA ALA A 145 0.09 41.02 16.01
C ALA A 145 0.73 42.42 16.12
N SER A 146 1.43 42.83 15.05
CA SER A 146 1.85 44.21 14.80
C SER A 146 0.74 44.97 14.09
#